data_AF-A0A0F9D7T7-F1
#
_entry.id   AF-A0A0F9D7T7-F1
#
_cell.length_a   1.000
_cell.length_b   1.000
_cell.length_c   1.000
_cell.angle_alpha   90.00
_cell.angle_beta   90.00
_cell.angle_gamma   90.00
#
_symmetry.space_group_name_H-M   'P 1'
#
loop_
_entity.id
_entity.type
_entity.pdbx_description
1 polymer ?
#
loop_
_entity_poly.entity_id
_entity_poly.type
_entity_poly.pdbx_seq_one_letter_code
_entity_poly.pdbx_strand_id
1 'polypeptide(L)'
;TGILIEKDNPSQFSEALISLFILADISKKVKDKELIYKTENLKLVNQIPDEILKSLVLLNPNYFNKIKENCYKRVKNNFRWNIVSQKLVLLYHEIKKIHIPNTKGV
;
A
#
# COMPACT_ATOMS: atom_id res chain seq x y z
N THR A 1 -4.99 6.00 0.86
CA THR A 1 -4.97 4.53 0.71
C THR A 1 -3.76 4.16 -0.13
N GLY A 2 -3.10 3.03 0.12
CA GLY A 2 -1.97 2.54 -0.72
C GLY A 2 -2.48 1.85 -1.99
N ILE A 3 -1.64 1.07 -2.67
CA ILE A 3 -2.08 0.18 -3.77
C ILE A 3 -2.60 -1.12 -3.14
N LEU A 4 -3.82 -1.52 -3.49
CA LEU A 4 -4.43 -2.77 -3.02
C LEU A 4 -4.30 -3.81 -4.12
N ILE A 5 -3.84 -5.01 -3.74
CA ILE A 5 -3.65 -6.14 -4.63
C ILE A 5 -4.17 -7.41 -3.94
N GLU A 6 -4.59 -8.37 -4.74
CA GLU A 6 -4.85 -9.72 -4.27
C GLU A 6 -3.55 -10.43 -3.91
N LYS A 7 -3.52 -11.08 -2.75
CA LYS A 7 -2.29 -11.66 -2.16
C LYS A 7 -1.59 -12.63 -3.10
N ASP A 8 -2.37 -13.50 -3.73
CA ASP A 8 -1.88 -14.61 -4.53
C ASP A 8 -2.02 -14.33 -6.04
N ASN A 9 -2.01 -13.04 -6.43
CA ASN A 9 -2.06 -12.62 -7.83
C ASN A 9 -0.72 -11.95 -8.26
N PRO A 10 0.19 -12.71 -8.90
CA PRO A 10 1.47 -12.19 -9.34
C PRO A 10 1.38 -11.04 -10.36
N SER A 11 0.34 -11.02 -11.21
CA SER A 11 0.16 -9.96 -12.22
C SER A 11 -0.17 -8.63 -11.54
N GLN A 12 -1.11 -8.64 -10.60
CA GLN A 12 -1.44 -7.43 -9.85
C GLN A 12 -0.26 -6.92 -9.03
N PHE A 13 0.55 -7.83 -8.47
CA PHE A 13 1.76 -7.46 -7.77
C PHE A 13 2.77 -6.78 -8.70
N SER A 14 3.04 -7.36 -9.88
CA SER A 14 4.00 -6.78 -10.83
C SER A 14 3.52 -5.45 -11.39
N GLU A 15 2.24 -5.33 -11.74
CA GLU A 15 1.62 -4.08 -12.21
C GLU A 15 1.66 -2.97 -11.14
N ALA A 16 1.40 -3.33 -9.88
CA ALA A 16 1.51 -2.40 -8.75
C ALA A 16 2.95 -1.91 -8.54
N LEU A 17 3.95 -2.80 -8.67
CA LEU A 17 5.35 -2.43 -8.57
C LEU A 17 5.79 -1.51 -9.72
N ILE A 18 5.43 -1.84 -10.95
CA ILE A 18 5.70 -1.02 -12.14
C ILE A 18 5.11 0.38 -11.93
N SER A 19 3.84 0.46 -11.53
CA SER A 19 3.17 1.72 -11.22
C SER A 19 3.93 2.51 -10.16
N LEU A 20 4.34 1.86 -9.07
CA LEU A 20 5.06 2.51 -7.97
C LEU A 20 6.40 3.10 -8.42
N PHE A 21 7.17 2.36 -9.24
CA PHE A 21 8.46 2.83 -9.74
C PHE A 21 8.30 4.02 -10.69
N ILE A 22 7.34 3.96 -11.61
CA ILE A 22 7.07 5.06 -12.54
C ILE A 22 6.63 6.31 -11.78
N LEU A 23 5.72 6.17 -10.81
CA LEU A 23 5.28 7.27 -9.96
C LEU A 23 6.43 7.91 -9.19
N ALA A 24 7.37 7.10 -8.68
CA ALA A 24 8.56 7.58 -7.98
C ALA A 24 9.47 8.37 -8.91
N ASP A 25 9.69 7.88 -10.13
CA ASP A 25 10.53 8.57 -11.13
C ASP A 25 9.92 9.91 -11.54
N ILE A 26 8.61 9.93 -11.86
CA ILE A 26 7.89 11.17 -12.17
C ILE A 26 7.99 12.18 -11.02
N SER A 27 7.77 11.75 -9.77
CA SER A 27 7.86 12.65 -8.62
C SER A 27 9.26 13.21 -8.43
N LYS A 28 10.30 12.42 -8.71
CA LYS A 28 11.69 12.89 -8.69
C LYS A 28 11.94 13.95 -9.77
N LYS A 29 11.57 13.67 -11.02
CA LYS A 29 11.73 14.60 -12.14
C LYS A 29 11.03 15.94 -11.91
N VAL A 30 9.81 15.92 -11.40
CA VAL A 30 9.05 17.14 -11.08
C VAL A 30 9.72 17.92 -9.94
N LYS A 31 10.28 17.23 -8.94
CA LYS A 31 11.06 17.87 -7.87
C LYS A 31 12.31 18.56 -8.42
N ASP A 32 12.91 18.01 -9.47
CA ASP A 32 14.04 18.58 -10.21
C ASP A 32 13.61 19.68 -11.22
N LYS A 33 12.38 20.21 -11.06
CA LYS A 33 11.75 21.28 -11.86
C LYS A 33 11.44 20.91 -13.31
N GLU A 34 11.36 19.63 -13.63
CA GLU A 34 10.85 19.21 -14.94
C GLU A 34 9.32 19.35 -15.02
N LEU A 35 8.83 19.80 -16.18
CA LEU A 35 7.39 19.88 -16.45
C LEU A 35 6.83 18.48 -16.71
N ILE A 36 5.73 18.14 -16.02
CA ILE A 36 5.01 16.87 -16.20
C ILE A 36 4.50 16.68 -17.63
N TYR A 37 4.13 17.76 -18.30
CA TYR A 37 3.58 17.75 -19.65
C TYR A 37 4.66 17.70 -20.76
N LYS A 38 5.95 17.57 -20.40
CA LYS A 38 6.99 17.23 -21.38
C LYS A 38 6.69 15.86 -21.99
N THR A 39 6.91 15.72 -23.29
CA THR A 39 6.63 14.49 -24.05
C THR A 39 7.23 13.24 -23.40
N GLU A 40 8.45 13.33 -22.87
CA GLU A 40 9.12 12.20 -22.20
C GLU A 40 8.40 11.79 -20.90
N ASN A 41 7.91 12.75 -20.13
CA ASN A 41 7.20 12.47 -18.88
C ASN A 41 5.79 11.94 -19.15
N LEU A 42 5.12 12.40 -20.21
CA LEU A 42 3.86 11.81 -20.66
C LEU A 42 4.03 10.36 -21.16
N LYS A 43 5.14 10.06 -21.86
CA LYS A 43 5.46 8.68 -22.26
C LYS A 43 5.60 7.78 -21.04
N LEU A 44 6.25 8.24 -19.97
CA LEU A 44 6.34 7.50 -18.71
C LEU A 44 4.97 7.31 -18.05
N VAL A 45 4.15 8.36 -17.96
CA VAL A 45 2.78 8.27 -17.42
C VAL A 45 1.96 7.21 -18.17
N ASN A 46 2.10 7.13 -19.49
CA ASN A 46 1.38 6.14 -20.30
C ASN A 46 1.82 4.69 -20.08
N GLN A 47 2.93 4.45 -19.39
CA GLN A 47 3.37 3.10 -19.01
C GLN A 47 2.78 2.63 -17.69
N ILE A 48 2.05 3.48 -16.95
CA ILE A 48 1.37 3.09 -15.72
C ILE A 48 0.18 2.18 -16.09
N PRO A 49 0.16 0.90 -15.64
CA PRO A 49 -0.94 -0.02 -15.94
C PRO A 49 -2.29 0.40 -15.33
N ASP A 50 -2.25 1.04 -14.15
CA ASP A 50 -3.44 1.49 -13.44
C ASP A 50 -3.90 2.87 -13.95
N GLU A 51 -5.03 2.90 -14.65
CA GLU A 51 -5.62 4.12 -15.23
C GLU A 51 -6.04 5.17 -14.17
N ILE A 52 -6.37 4.73 -12.94
CA ILE A 52 -6.70 5.64 -11.85
C ILE A 52 -5.41 6.32 -11.36
N LEU A 53 -4.34 5.56 -11.15
CA LEU A 53 -3.03 6.11 -10.76
C LEU A 53 -2.48 7.05 -11.83
N LYS A 54 -2.65 6.70 -13.10
CA LYS A 54 -2.30 7.54 -14.25
C LYS A 54 -3.02 8.89 -14.22
N SER A 55 -4.33 8.88 -13.96
CA SER A 55 -5.11 10.11 -13.82
C SER A 55 -4.65 10.95 -12.61
N LEU A 56 -4.38 10.29 -11.48
CA LEU A 56 -3.97 10.97 -10.25
C LEU A 56 -2.59 11.63 -10.35
N VAL A 57 -1.63 11.01 -11.06
CA VAL A 57 -0.30 11.60 -11.25
C VAL A 57 -0.31 12.77 -12.22
N LEU A 58 -1.19 12.77 -13.22
CA LEU A 58 -1.36 13.93 -14.11
C LEU A 58 -1.94 15.15 -13.36
N LEU A 59 -2.84 14.91 -12.41
CA LEU A 59 -3.41 15.98 -11.56
C LEU A 59 -2.43 16.43 -10.46
N ASN A 60 -1.66 15.50 -9.91
CA ASN A 60 -0.67 15.77 -8.88
C ASN A 60 0.60 14.97 -9.16
N PRO A 61 1.62 15.57 -9.80
CA PRO A 61 2.84 14.83 -10.15
C PRO A 61 3.65 14.31 -8.95
N ASN A 62 3.37 14.81 -7.75
CA ASN A 62 3.96 14.33 -6.49
C ASN A 62 3.11 13.28 -5.78
N TYR A 63 2.16 12.63 -6.48
CA TYR A 63 1.25 11.64 -5.90
C TYR A 63 1.97 10.46 -5.22
N PHE A 64 3.16 10.12 -5.69
CA PHE A 64 4.02 9.11 -5.05
C PHE A 64 4.21 9.35 -3.55
N ASN A 65 4.43 10.61 -3.12
CA ASN A 65 4.62 10.92 -1.70
C ASN A 65 3.38 10.61 -0.88
N LYS A 66 2.18 10.86 -1.44
CA LYS A 66 0.92 10.52 -0.79
C LYS A 66 0.77 9.00 -0.62
N ILE A 67 1.14 8.21 -1.64
CA ILE A 67 1.14 6.74 -1.55
C ILE A 67 2.13 6.27 -0.48
N LYS A 68 3.37 6.79 -0.52
CA LYS A 68 4.43 6.46 0.44
C LYS A 68 3.97 6.69 1.88
N GLU A 69 3.39 7.86 2.18
CA GLU A 69 2.86 8.15 3.51
C GLU A 69 1.74 7.20 3.92
N ASN A 70 0.82 6.88 3.00
CA ASN A 70 -0.27 5.95 3.28
C ASN A 70 0.25 4.55 3.60
N CYS A 71 1.22 4.05 2.86
CA CYS A 71 1.87 2.77 3.12
C CYS A 71 2.56 2.78 4.49
N TYR A 72 3.30 3.84 4.81
CA TYR A 72 3.95 3.98 6.12
C TYR A 72 2.93 4.01 7.28
N LYS A 73 1.86 4.81 7.15
CA LYS A 73 0.77 4.87 8.13
C LYS A 73 0.11 3.51 8.32
N ARG A 74 -0.12 2.75 7.23
CA ARG A 74 -0.70 1.41 7.29
C ARG A 74 0.18 0.46 8.10
N VAL A 75 1.48 0.43 7.84
CA VAL A 75 2.44 -0.38 8.61
C VAL A 75 2.47 0.05 10.06
N LYS A 76 2.63 1.36 10.31
CA LYS A 76 2.68 1.95 11.64
C LYS A 76 1.46 1.58 12.49
N ASN A 77 0.27 1.60 11.90
CA ASN A 77 -0.99 1.46 12.63
C ASN A 77 -1.51 0.02 12.72
N ASN A 78 -1.01 -0.91 11.89
CA ASN A 78 -1.60 -2.26 11.81
C ASN A 78 -0.59 -3.40 11.94
N PHE A 79 0.66 -3.17 11.52
CA PHE A 79 1.65 -4.22 11.30
C PHE A 79 2.93 -4.03 12.10
N ARG A 80 3.01 -3.02 12.98
CA ARG A 80 4.11 -2.94 13.96
C ARG A 80 4.03 -4.11 14.93
N TRP A 81 5.19 -4.59 15.35
CA TRP A 81 5.29 -5.78 16.20
C TRP A 81 4.46 -5.68 17.48
N ASN A 82 4.48 -4.52 18.15
CA ASN A 82 3.67 -4.28 19.36
C ASN A 82 2.16 -4.41 19.11
N ILE A 83 1.68 -4.06 17.91
CA ILE A 83 0.27 -4.17 17.51
C ILE A 83 -0.04 -5.63 17.18
N VAL A 84 0.84 -6.30 16.44
CA VAL A 84 0.69 -7.71 16.07
C VAL A 84 0.71 -8.60 17.30
N SER A 85 1.64 -8.38 18.24
CA SER A 85 1.74 -9.14 19.47
C SER A 85 0.51 -8.97 20.35
N GLN A 86 -0.06 -7.76 20.45
CA GLN A 86 -1.32 -7.54 21.16
C GLN A 86 -2.48 -8.32 20.52
N LYS A 87 -2.60 -8.32 19.19
CA LYS A 87 -3.60 -9.12 18.47
C LYS A 87 -3.44 -10.61 18.76
N LEU A 88 -2.20 -11.11 18.80
CA LEU A 88 -1.91 -12.51 19.13
C LEU A 88 -2.26 -12.86 20.57
N VAL A 89 -1.97 -11.96 21.53
CA VAL A 89 -2.37 -12.14 22.93
C VAL A 89 -3.89 -12.24 23.05
N LEU A 90 -4.63 -11.35 22.39
CA LEU A 90 -6.10 -11.40 22.38
C LEU A 90 -6.60 -12.72 21.79
N LEU A 91 -6.07 -13.14 20.65
CA LEU A 91 -6.41 -14.41 20.02
C LEU A 91 -6.17 -15.60 20.95
N TYR A 92 -5.02 -15.63 21.64
CA TYR A 92 -4.69 -16.69 22.59
C TYR A 92 -5.70 -16.76 23.75
N HIS A 93 -6.11 -15.62 24.30
CA HIS A 93 -7.13 -15.58 25.35
C HIS A 93 -8.49 -16.09 24.87
N GLU A 94 -8.90 -15.74 23.65
CA GLU A 94 -10.15 -16.24 23.07
C GLU A 94 -10.11 -17.76 22.84
N ILE A 95 -9.00 -18.29 22.32
CA ILE A 95 -8.81 -19.74 22.16
C ILE A 95 -8.88 -20.46 23.51
N LYS A 96 -8.26 -19.89 24.55
CA LYS A 96 -8.29 -20.46 25.90
C LYS A 96 -9.72 -20.51 26.46
N LYS A 97 -10.55 -19.49 26.24
CA LYS A 97 -11.97 -19.50 26.66
C LYS A 97 -12.75 -20.64 26.00
N ILE A 98 -12.49 -20.93 24.73
CA ILE A 98 -13.13 -22.04 24.01
C ILE A 98 -12.70 -23.40 24.59
N HIS A 99 -11.44 -23.53 25.00
CA HIS A 99 -10.86 -24.79 25.49
C HIS A 99 -10.99 -25.02 27.00
N ILE A 100 -11.50 -24.05 27.79
CA ILE A 100 -11.89 -24.34 29.18
C ILE A 100 -13.16 -25.19 29.09
N PRO A 101 -13.12 -26.48 29.48
CA PRO A 101 -14.33 -27.28 29.49
C PRO A 101 -15.32 -26.63 30.44
N ASN A 102 -16.62 -26.70 30.13
CA ASN A 102 -17.69 -26.39 31.08
C ASN A 102 -17.65 -27.39 32.25
N THR A 103 -16.63 -27.34 33.11
CA THR A 103 -16.54 -28.06 34.39
C THR A 103 -17.23 -27.24 35.48
N LYS A 104 -18.47 -26.83 35.20
CA LYS A 104 -19.44 -26.38 36.22
C LYS A 104 -20.81 -26.98 35.87
N GLY A 105 -20.86 -28.30 35.97
CA GLY A 105 -22.09 -29.08 36.06
C GLY A 105 -21.94 -30.03 37.25
N VAL A 106 -22.13 -29.49 38.45
CA VAL A 106 -22.52 -30.21 39.66
C VAL A 106 -23.61 -29.37 40.31
#